data_AF-N9U9F0-F1
#
_entry.id   AF-N9U9F0-F1
#
_cell.length_a   1.000
_cell.length_b   1.000
_cell.length_c   1.000
_cell.angle_alpha   90.00
_cell.angle_beta   90.00
_cell.angle_gamma   90.00
#
_symmetry.space_group_name_H-M   'P 1'
#
loop_
_entity.id
_entity.type
_entity.pdbx_description
1 polymer ?
#
loop_
_entity_poly.entity_id
_entity_poly.type
_entity_poly.pdbx_seq_one_letter_code
_entity_poly.pdbx_strand_id
1 'polypeptide(L)' 'MRDELKEIFIRGCNEKIEKKGENVGLSFYAFFKNKNDNPELLMEAAQWWIMKHKLDHFEKAVKVRQLVLGESK' A
#
# COMPACT_ATOMS: atom_id res chain seq x y z
N MET A 1 -4.03 -10.44 5.04
CA MET A 1 -2.81 -9.70 4.74
C MET A 1 -1.84 -9.93 5.87
N ARG A 2 -0.61 -10.35 5.59
CA ARG A 2 0.47 -10.52 6.58
C ARG A 2 0.78 -9.20 7.28
N ASP A 3 1.18 -9.26 8.55
CA ASP A 3 1.48 -8.05 9.33
C ASP A 3 2.66 -7.25 8.75
N GLU A 4 3.65 -7.92 8.18
CA GLU A 4 4.75 -7.28 7.44
C GLU A 4 4.24 -6.40 6.28
N LEU A 5 3.27 -6.89 5.50
CA LEU A 5 2.69 -6.11 4.40
C LEU A 5 1.89 -4.92 4.92
N LYS A 6 1.20 -5.06 6.06
CA LYS A 6 0.51 -3.94 6.71
C LYS A 6 1.51 -2.85 7.09
N GLU A 7 2.59 -3.21 7.78
CA GLU A 7 3.62 -2.27 8.21
C GLU A 7 4.22 -1.52 7.02
N ILE A 8 4.50 -2.22 5.92
CA ILE A 8 4.99 -1.61 4.68
C ILE A 8 4.02 -0.57 4.13
N PHE A 9 2.73 -0.90 4.02
CA PHE A 9 1.73 0.04 3.54
C PHE A 9 1.57 1.24 4.48
N ILE A 10 1.49 1.02 5.79
CA ILE A 10 1.33 2.10 6.76
C ILE A 10 2.54 3.04 6.73
N ARG A 11 3.76 2.49 6.82
CA ARG A 11 4.99 3.27 6.78
C ARG A 11 5.11 4.05 5.47
N GLY A 12 4.93 3.38 4.34
CA GLY A 12 5.04 4.03 3.04
C GLY A 12 3.97 5.10 2.80
N CYS A 13 2.73 4.88 3.25
CA CYS A 13 1.68 5.89 3.16
C CYS A 13 2.04 7.12 4.01
N ASN A 14 2.48 6.91 5.26
CA ASN A 14 2.87 7.99 6.15
C ASN A 14 4.03 8.82 5.58
N GLU A 15 5.10 8.16 5.11
CA GLU A 15 6.24 8.86 4.49
C GLU A 15 5.84 9.68 3.26
N LYS A 16 4.92 9.17 2.43
CA LYS A 16 4.45 9.90 1.24
C LYS A 16 3.58 11.08 1.63
N ILE A 17 2.68 10.92 2.61
CA ILE A 17 1.82 11.99 3.12
C ILE A 17 2.67 13.10 3.73
N GLU A 18 3.66 12.76 4.55
CA GLU A 18 4.57 13.73 5.17
C GLU A 18 5.34 14.54 4.12
N LYS A 19 5.83 13.88 3.06
CA LYS A 19 6.65 14.53 2.02
C LYS A 19 5.85 15.28 0.95
N LYS A 20 4.62 14.85 0.64
CA LYS A 20 3.85 15.33 -0.52
C LYS A 20 2.43 15.81 -0.18
N GLY A 21 2.02 15.74 1.08
CA GLY A 21 0.68 16.08 1.54
C GLY A 21 -0.34 14.96 1.36
N GLU A 22 -1.52 15.14 1.94
CA GLU A 22 -2.59 14.12 2.03
C GLU A 22 -3.19 13.71 0.68
N ASN A 23 -3.08 14.57 -0.34
CA ASN A 23 -3.61 14.33 -1.68
C ASN A 23 -2.67 13.51 -2.56
N VAL A 24 -1.51 13.06 -2.04
CA VAL A 24 -0.58 12.24 -2.80
C VAL A 24 -1.21 10.93 -3.25
N GLY A 25 -1.21 10.69 -4.56
CA GLY A 25 -1.54 9.41 -5.17
C GLY A 25 -0.35 8.45 -5.16
N LEU A 26 -0.59 7.18 -4.86
CA LEU A 26 0.41 6.12 -4.94
C LEU A 26 -0.20 4.84 -5.52
N SER A 27 0.66 3.98 -6.06
CA SER A 27 0.33 2.61 -6.47
C SER A 27 0.99 1.63 -5.49
N PHE A 28 0.52 0.38 -5.43
CA PHE A 28 1.16 -0.64 -4.58
C PHE A 28 2.64 -0.89 -4.95
N TYR A 29 3.04 -0.62 -6.20
CA TYR A 29 4.44 -0.71 -6.61
C TYR A 29 5.34 0.32 -5.90
N ALA A 30 4.78 1.46 -5.46
CA ALA A 30 5.55 2.52 -4.82
C ALA A 30 6.18 2.10 -3.47
N PHE A 31 5.77 0.96 -2.92
CA PHE A 31 6.27 0.41 -1.65
C PHE A 31 7.45 -0.54 -1.81
N PHE A 32 7.76 -0.98 -3.03
CA PHE A 32 8.82 -1.96 -3.31
C PHE A 32 9.93 -1.31 -4.14
N LYS A 33 11.19 -1.46 -3.72
CA LYS A 33 12.35 -0.91 -4.44
C LYS A 33 12.64 -1.68 -5.72
N ASN A 34 12.53 -3.00 -5.66
CA ASN A 34 12.72 -3.90 -6.80
C ASN A 34 11.71 -5.05 -6.72
N LYS A 35 11.19 -5.47 -7.88
CA LYS A 35 10.25 -6.60 -8.01
C LYS A 35 10.82 -7.94 -7.53
N ASN A 36 12.15 -8.08 -7.49
CA ASN A 36 12.82 -9.31 -7.12
C ASN A 36 13.23 -9.38 -5.64
N ASP A 37 13.12 -8.29 -4.87
CA ASP A 37 13.58 -8.28 -3.47
C ASP A 37 12.70 -9.15 -2.57
N ASN A 38 11.39 -9.06 -2.78
CA ASN A 38 10.40 -9.93 -2.11
C ASN A 38 9.18 -10.14 -3.02
N PRO A 39 9.29 -11.02 -4.03
CA PRO A 39 8.26 -11.21 -5.04
C PRO A 39 6.94 -11.70 -4.46
N GLU A 40 6.96 -12.52 -3.40
CA GLU A 40 5.74 -12.99 -2.74
C GLU A 40 4.96 -11.84 -2.09
N LEU A 41 5.67 -10.93 -1.43
CA LEU A 41 5.05 -9.78 -0.77
C LEU A 41 4.50 -8.77 -1.79
N LEU A 42 5.17 -8.61 -2.92
CA LEU A 42 4.67 -7.83 -4.06
C LEU A 42 3.38 -8.45 -4.63
N MET A 43 3.34 -9.77 -4.82
CA MET A 43 2.17 -10.46 -5.33
C MET A 43 0.99 -10.37 -4.36
N GLU A 44 1.23 -10.50 -3.05
CA GLU A 44 0.18 -10.30 -2.04
C GLU A 44 -0.33 -8.85 -2.04
N ALA A 45 0.56 -7.86 -2.17
CA ALA A 45 0.19 -6.45 -2.31
C ALA A 45 -0.69 -6.23 -3.55
N ALA A 46 -0.32 -6.82 -4.69
CA ALA A 46 -1.09 -6.74 -5.93
C ALA A 46 -2.47 -7.40 -5.79
N GLN A 47 -2.56 -8.58 -5.17
CA GLN A 47 -3.82 -9.27 -4.93
C GLN A 47 -4.74 -8.46 -3.99
N TRP A 48 -4.20 -7.92 -2.91
CA TRP A 48 -4.95 -7.06 -1.99
C TRP A 48 -5.47 -5.80 -2.69
N TRP A 49 -4.62 -5.16 -3.50
CA TRP A 49 -4.94 -3.92 -4.20
C TRP A 49 -5.96 -4.12 -5.32
N ILE A 50 -5.68 -5.04 -6.25
CA ILE A 50 -6.43 -5.21 -7.50
C ILE A 50 -7.64 -6.12 -7.31
N MET A 51 -7.47 -7.27 -6.64
CA MET A 51 -8.55 -8.26 -6.56
C MET A 51 -9.50 -7.99 -5.40
N LYS A 52 -8.95 -7.76 -4.21
CA LYS A 52 -9.76 -7.59 -3.00
C LYS A 52 -10.45 -6.22 -2.96
N HIS A 53 -9.68 -5.14 -3.05
CA HIS A 53 -10.21 -3.78 -2.93
C HIS A 53 -10.53 -3.11 -4.26
N LYS A 54 -10.08 -3.68 -5.39
CA LYS A 54 -10.36 -3.18 -6.74
C LYS A 54 -10.02 -1.70 -6.89
N LEU A 55 -8.89 -1.32 -6.32
CA LEU A 55 -8.38 0.04 -6.33
C LEU A 55 -7.87 0.40 -7.73
N ASP A 56 -7.96 1.70 -8.06
CA ASP A 56 -7.40 2.23 -9.30
C ASP A 56 -5.86 2.09 -9.33
N HIS A 57 -5.25 2.34 -10.49
CA HIS A 57 -3.79 2.28 -10.62
C HIS A 57 -3.07 3.22 -9.64
N PHE A 58 -3.69 4.36 -9.32
CA PHE A 58 -3.26 5.26 -8.27
C PHE A 58 -4.41 5.56 -7.31
N GLU A 59 -4.11 5.52 -6.02
CA GLU A 59 -5.05 5.88 -4.96
C GLU A 59 -4.43 6.85 -3.98
N LYS A 60 -5.26 7.65 -3.31
CA LYS A 60 -4.78 8.55 -2.26
C LYS A 60 -4.16 7.74 -1.11
N ALA A 61 -2.96 8.14 -0.68
CA ALA A 61 -2.25 7.48 0.41
C ALA A 61 -3.08 7.39 1.71
N VAL A 62 -3.88 8.43 2.00
CA VAL A 62 -4.80 8.44 3.16
C VAL A 62 -5.87 7.34 3.08
N LYS A 63 -6.42 7.08 1.88
CA LYS A 63 -7.44 6.04 1.65
C LYS A 63 -6.86 4.65 1.87
N VAL A 64 -5.69 4.39 1.28
CA VAL A 64 -4.98 3.11 1.43
C VAL A 64 -4.66 2.85 2.90
N ARG A 65 -4.10 3.84 3.61
CA ARG A 65 -3.78 3.74 5.04
C ARG A 65 -5.02 3.39 5.87
N GLN A 66 -6.15 4.05 5.62
CA GLN A 66 -7.41 3.78 6.34
C GLN A 66 -7.94 2.37 6.08
N LEU A 67 -7.87 1.87 4.85
CA LEU A 67 -8.28 0.49 4.53
C LEU A 67 -7.44 -0.53 5.31
N VAL A 68 -6.11 -0.36 5.34
CA VAL A 68 -5.20 -1.26 6.05
C VAL A 68 -5.48 -1.27 7.56
N LEU A 69 -5.69 -0.10 8.17
CA LEU A 69 -6.04 0.02 9.60
C LEU A 69 -7.42 -0.58 9.90
N GLY A 70 -8.39 -0.45 8.99
CA GLY A 70 -9.73 -1.00 9.14
C GLY A 70 -9.79 -2.53 9.10
N GLU A 71 -8.88 -3.18 8.38
CA GLU A 71 -8.78 -4.66 8.34
C GLU A 71 -8.14 -5.30 9.58
N SER A 72 -7.65 -4.49 10.52
CA SER A 72 -6.96 -4.97 11.72
C SER A 72 -7.86 -5.03 12.96
N LYS A 73 -9.18 -5.00 12.74
CA LYS A 73 -10.23 -5.20 13.76
C LYS A 73 -10.93 -6.53 13.59
#